data_AF-I3MD32-F1
#
_entry.id   AF-I3MD32-F1
#
_cell.length_a   1.000
_cell.length_b   1.000
_cell.length_c   1.000
_cell.angle_alpha   90.00
_cell.angle_beta   90.00
_cell.angle_gamma   90.00
#
_symmetry.space_group_name_H-M   'P 1'
#
loop_
_entity.id
_entity.type
_entity.pdbx_description
1 polymer ?
#
loop_
_entity_poly.entity_id
_entity_poly.type
_entity_poly.pdbx_seq_one_letter_code
_entity_poly.pdbx_strand_id
1 'polypeptide(L)'
;MAEGKAGGAAGLFAKQVQKKFSRAQEKVLQKLGKTVETKDERFEQSASNFYQQQAEGYKLYKDLKNFLSAVKVMHESSKRVSETLQEIYSSEWDGHEELKDIVGNNDLLWEDYEEKLADQALRTMENYVAQFNEIKLNYNLYEVMSKLEKQHSNKVFVVKGLSSSGRRSLVISPPVRTSTVSSPLTSPTSPSAHSLTSETESIS
;
A
#
# COMPACT_ATOMS: atom_id res chain seq x y z
N MET A 1 -50.31 -38.36 -21.20
CA MET A 1 -49.40 -37.78 -22.21
C MET A 1 -48.68 -36.61 -21.57
N ALA A 2 -47.34 -36.64 -21.53
CA ALA A 2 -46.51 -35.56 -21.02
C ALA A 2 -45.91 -34.81 -22.21
N GLU A 3 -46.17 -33.51 -22.33
CA GLU A 3 -45.42 -32.63 -23.23
C GLU A 3 -44.37 -31.87 -22.42
N GLY A 4 -43.10 -32.13 -22.73
CA GLY A 4 -41.95 -31.51 -22.09
C GLY A 4 -41.62 -30.14 -22.69
N LYS A 5 -41.49 -29.13 -21.84
CA LYS A 5 -41.08 -27.77 -22.20
C LYS A 5 -39.58 -27.59 -21.98
N ALA A 6 -38.77 -27.89 -22.98
CA ALA A 6 -37.34 -27.59 -23.02
C ALA A 6 -37.12 -26.16 -23.56
N GLY A 7 -37.09 -25.15 -22.69
CA GLY A 7 -36.92 -23.75 -23.14
C GLY A 7 -36.19 -22.80 -22.18
N GLY A 8 -35.71 -23.26 -21.03
CA GLY A 8 -35.20 -22.37 -19.97
C GLY A 8 -33.79 -21.82 -20.18
N ALA A 9 -32.85 -22.62 -20.71
CA ALA A 9 -31.43 -22.27 -20.73
C ALA A 9 -31.02 -21.41 -21.94
N ALA A 10 -31.53 -21.72 -23.14
CA ALA A 10 -31.23 -20.98 -24.36
C ALA A 10 -31.77 -19.53 -24.33
N GLY A 11 -32.93 -19.32 -23.72
CA GLY A 11 -33.54 -17.99 -23.58
C GLY A 11 -32.79 -17.05 -22.62
N LEU A 12 -32.07 -17.59 -21.63
CA LEU A 12 -31.26 -16.80 -20.70
C LEU A 12 -29.92 -16.37 -21.31
N PHE A 13 -29.30 -17.26 -22.09
CA PHE A 13 -28.11 -16.93 -22.87
C PHE A 13 -28.41 -15.84 -23.91
N ALA A 14 -29.52 -15.97 -24.64
CA ALA A 14 -29.98 -14.97 -25.59
C ALA A 14 -30.23 -13.60 -24.92
N LYS A 15 -30.86 -13.57 -23.74
CA LYS A 15 -31.05 -12.34 -22.96
C LYS A 15 -29.75 -11.72 -22.45
N GLN A 16 -28.75 -12.53 -22.10
CA GLN A 16 -27.44 -12.04 -21.64
C GLN A 16 -26.65 -11.42 -22.81
N VAL A 17 -26.68 -12.07 -23.98
CA VAL A 17 -26.08 -11.56 -25.22
C VAL A 17 -26.80 -10.29 -25.68
N GLN A 18 -28.13 -10.28 -25.65
CA GLN A 18 -28.93 -9.10 -25.97
C GLN A 18 -28.61 -7.93 -25.03
N LYS A 19 -28.50 -8.14 -23.71
CA LYS A 19 -28.10 -7.07 -22.77
C LYS A 19 -26.69 -6.55 -23.02
N LYS A 20 -25.73 -7.43 -23.34
CA LYS A 20 -24.37 -7.00 -23.71
C LYS A 20 -24.37 -6.19 -25.00
N PHE A 21 -25.16 -6.62 -25.98
CA PHE A 21 -25.34 -5.92 -27.25
C PHE A 21 -26.00 -4.55 -27.05
N SER A 22 -27.08 -4.47 -26.27
CA SER A 22 -27.74 -3.21 -25.91
C SER A 22 -26.81 -2.25 -25.17
N ARG A 23 -26.01 -2.73 -24.20
CA ARG A 23 -25.00 -1.90 -23.50
C ARG A 23 -23.90 -1.40 -24.42
N ALA A 24 -23.44 -2.24 -25.36
CA ALA A 24 -22.45 -1.84 -26.34
C ALA A 24 -23.01 -0.81 -27.33
N GLN A 25 -24.24 -1.04 -27.81
CA GLN A 25 -24.97 -0.13 -28.69
C GLN A 25 -25.20 1.22 -28.00
N GLU A 26 -25.60 1.22 -26.74
CA GLU A 26 -25.83 2.44 -25.97
C GLU A 26 -24.55 3.23 -25.71
N LYS A 27 -23.42 2.56 -25.41
CA LYS A 27 -22.09 3.21 -25.34
C LYS A 27 -21.68 3.82 -26.67
N VAL A 28 -21.96 3.17 -27.80
CA VAL A 28 -21.67 3.71 -29.14
C VAL A 28 -22.56 4.92 -29.45
N LEU A 29 -23.86 4.85 -29.13
CA LEU A 29 -24.81 5.95 -29.33
C LEU A 29 -24.48 7.18 -28.47
N GLN A 30 -24.04 6.97 -27.23
CA GLN A 30 -23.51 8.03 -26.36
C GLN A 30 -22.25 8.66 -26.96
N LYS A 31 -21.29 7.85 -27.45
CA LYS A 31 -20.09 8.36 -28.14
C LYS A 31 -20.38 9.12 -29.44
N LEU A 32 -21.47 8.78 -30.13
CA LEU A 32 -21.94 9.48 -31.33
C LEU A 32 -22.78 10.73 -31.01
N GLY A 33 -22.96 11.08 -29.72
CA GLY A 33 -23.77 12.23 -29.29
C GLY A 33 -25.27 12.07 -29.51
N LYS A 34 -25.73 10.86 -29.85
CA LYS A 34 -27.15 10.55 -30.14
C LYS A 34 -27.97 10.26 -28.88
N THR A 35 -27.30 10.01 -27.76
CA THR A 35 -27.91 9.78 -26.45
C THR A 35 -27.10 10.55 -25.40
N VAL A 36 -27.78 11.23 -24.46
CA VAL A 36 -27.12 11.91 -23.33
C VAL A 36 -26.58 10.85 -22.38
N GLU A 37 -25.29 10.91 -22.09
CA GLU A 37 -24.66 10.06 -21.09
C GLU A 37 -24.98 10.59 -19.69
N THR A 38 -25.51 9.74 -18.82
CA THR A 38 -25.65 10.07 -17.39
C THR A 38 -24.26 9.98 -16.76
N LYS A 39 -23.51 11.08 -16.80
CA LYS A 39 -22.20 11.17 -16.14
C LYS A 39 -22.38 11.44 -14.66
N ASP A 40 -21.84 10.56 -13.83
CA ASP A 40 -21.66 10.79 -12.40
C ASP A 40 -20.23 11.32 -12.19
N GLU A 41 -20.06 12.64 -12.37
CA GLU A 41 -18.77 13.32 -12.27
C GLU A 41 -18.08 13.09 -10.91
N ARG A 42 -18.87 12.96 -9.83
CA ARG A 42 -18.34 12.70 -8.48
C ARG A 42 -17.77 11.29 -8.37
N PHE A 43 -18.44 10.33 -8.98
CA PHE A 43 -17.93 8.96 -9.07
C PHE A 43 -16.68 8.88 -9.94
N GLU A 44 -16.66 9.54 -11.10
CA GLU A 44 -15.48 9.59 -11.98
C GLU A 44 -14.26 10.20 -11.28
N GLN A 45 -14.44 11.29 -10.54
CA GLN A 45 -13.39 11.90 -9.74
C GLN A 45 -12.88 10.95 -8.64
N SER A 46 -13.79 10.26 -7.95
CA SER A 46 -13.44 9.28 -6.92
C SER A 46 -12.68 8.08 -7.50
N ALA A 47 -13.08 7.61 -8.69
CA ALA A 47 -12.40 6.55 -9.41
C ALA A 47 -11.00 7.00 -9.87
N SER A 48 -10.87 8.23 -10.36
CA SER A 48 -9.56 8.82 -10.71
C SER A 48 -8.63 8.86 -9.51
N ASN A 49 -9.11 9.34 -8.35
CA ASN A 49 -8.33 9.37 -7.12
C ASN A 49 -7.91 7.96 -6.67
N PHE A 50 -8.81 6.97 -6.78
CA PHE A 50 -8.50 5.58 -6.47
C PHE A 50 -7.38 5.02 -7.36
N TYR A 51 -7.43 5.25 -8.67
CA TYR A 51 -6.37 4.80 -9.58
C TYR A 51 -5.04 5.53 -9.34
N GLN A 52 -5.08 6.82 -9.04
CA GLN A 52 -3.90 7.59 -8.68
C GLN A 52 -3.25 7.03 -7.41
N GLN A 53 -4.05 6.80 -6.36
CA GLN A 53 -3.57 6.23 -5.10
C GLN A 53 -2.99 4.82 -5.29
N GLN A 54 -3.63 3.99 -6.13
CA GLN A 54 -3.09 2.69 -6.51
C GLN A 54 -1.70 2.82 -7.17
N ALA A 55 -1.55 3.73 -8.14
CA ALA A 55 -0.30 3.93 -8.86
C ALA A 55 0.82 4.44 -7.97
N GLU A 56 0.53 5.42 -7.10
CA GLU A 56 1.48 5.94 -6.11
C GLU A 56 1.89 4.89 -5.10
N GLY A 57 0.93 4.06 -4.63
CA GLY A 57 1.23 2.94 -3.75
C GLY A 57 2.17 1.92 -4.39
N TYR A 58 1.93 1.53 -5.64
CA TYR A 58 2.84 0.64 -6.37
C TYR A 58 4.21 1.25 -6.59
N LYS A 59 4.31 2.57 -6.81
CA LYS A 59 5.59 3.26 -6.95
C LYS A 59 6.40 3.17 -5.66
N LEU A 60 5.81 3.54 -4.52
CA LEU A 60 6.47 3.48 -3.21
C LEU A 60 6.88 2.05 -2.84
N TYR A 61 6.04 1.05 -3.12
CA TYR A 61 6.41 -0.36 -2.93
C TYR A 61 7.69 -0.75 -3.69
N LYS A 62 7.81 -0.34 -4.97
CA LYS A 62 9.01 -0.61 -5.77
C LYS A 62 10.22 0.12 -5.21
N ASP A 63 10.06 1.38 -4.81
CA ASP A 63 11.14 2.17 -4.24
C ASP A 63 11.63 1.55 -2.92
N LEU A 64 10.74 1.03 -2.06
CA LEU A 64 11.09 0.29 -0.85
C LEU A 64 11.87 -1.01 -1.15
N LYS A 65 11.48 -1.76 -2.18
CA LYS A 65 12.23 -2.96 -2.60
C LYS A 65 13.64 -2.61 -3.06
N ASN A 66 13.76 -1.55 -3.86
CA ASN A 66 15.05 -1.08 -4.35
C ASN A 66 15.92 -0.60 -3.18
N PHE A 67 15.33 0.12 -2.22
CA PHE A 67 16.03 0.56 -1.03
C PHE A 67 16.52 -0.63 -0.18
N LEU A 68 15.68 -1.64 0.09
CA LEU A 68 16.11 -2.86 0.79
C LEU A 68 17.25 -3.57 0.05
N SER A 69 17.20 -3.62 -1.28
CA SER A 69 18.30 -4.18 -2.08
C SER A 69 19.60 -3.37 -1.91
N ALA A 70 19.52 -2.04 -1.85
CA ALA A 70 20.68 -1.19 -1.65
C ALA A 70 21.26 -1.34 -0.23
N VAL A 71 20.41 -1.51 0.79
CA VAL A 71 20.83 -1.83 2.17
C VAL A 71 21.64 -3.13 2.20
N LYS A 72 21.16 -4.18 1.52
CA LYS A 72 21.89 -5.45 1.41
C LYS A 72 23.28 -5.31 0.77
N VAL A 73 23.36 -4.49 -0.28
CA VAL A 73 24.66 -4.20 -0.93
C VAL A 73 25.59 -3.42 0.01
N MET A 74 25.05 -2.50 0.81
CA MET A 74 25.83 -1.75 1.81
C MET A 74 26.34 -2.66 2.93
N HIS A 75 25.49 -3.54 3.46
CA HIS A 75 25.86 -4.55 4.46
C HIS A 75 27.02 -5.41 3.95
N GLU A 76 26.86 -6.00 2.76
CA GLU A 76 27.88 -6.82 2.14
C GLU A 76 29.19 -6.04 1.89
N SER A 77 29.10 -4.77 1.47
CA SER A 77 30.29 -3.92 1.32
C SER A 77 30.98 -3.62 2.66
N SER A 78 30.20 -3.38 3.72
CA SER A 78 30.70 -3.16 5.09
C SER A 78 31.43 -4.40 5.59
N LYS A 79 30.83 -5.58 5.37
CA LYS A 79 31.40 -6.88 5.76
C LYS A 79 32.77 -7.11 5.13
N ARG A 80 32.93 -6.88 3.83
CA ARG A 80 34.22 -7.03 3.14
C ARG A 80 35.32 -6.13 3.70
N VAL A 81 34.99 -4.89 4.06
CA VAL A 81 35.95 -3.97 4.70
C VAL A 81 36.38 -4.52 6.06
N SER A 82 35.42 -5.00 6.85
CA SER A 82 35.66 -5.62 8.16
C SER A 82 36.47 -6.92 8.06
N GLU A 83 36.24 -7.75 7.04
CA GLU A 83 37.01 -8.97 6.76
C GLU A 83 38.46 -8.62 6.42
N THR A 84 38.68 -7.67 5.50
CA THR A 84 40.03 -7.21 5.15
C THR A 84 40.74 -6.64 6.38
N LEU A 85 40.04 -5.88 7.22
CA LEU A 85 40.60 -5.33 8.45
C LEU A 85 41.05 -6.44 9.41
N GLN A 86 40.22 -7.46 9.62
CA GLN A 86 40.58 -8.61 10.47
C GLN A 86 41.77 -9.40 9.92
N GLU A 87 41.89 -9.54 8.58
CA GLU A 87 43.02 -10.24 7.96
C GLU A 87 44.36 -9.54 8.19
N ILE A 88 44.37 -8.21 8.17
CA ILE A 88 45.61 -7.41 8.33
C ILE A 88 45.91 -7.05 9.79
N TYR A 89 44.95 -7.22 10.71
CA TYR A 89 45.13 -6.92 12.12
C TYR A 89 45.86 -8.07 12.82
N SER A 90 47.09 -7.83 13.26
CA SER A 90 47.88 -8.88 13.92
C SER A 90 47.22 -9.35 15.22
N SER A 91 47.28 -10.66 15.47
CA SER A 91 46.78 -11.26 16.72
C SER A 91 47.57 -10.82 17.96
N GLU A 92 48.77 -10.26 17.78
CA GLU A 92 49.58 -9.73 18.88
C GLU A 92 49.25 -8.27 19.21
N TRP A 93 48.44 -7.61 18.38
CA TRP A 93 48.05 -6.22 18.61
C TRP A 93 46.91 -6.14 19.61
N ASP A 94 47.01 -5.19 20.54
CA ASP A 94 45.94 -4.83 21.45
C ASP A 94 44.66 -4.55 20.66
N GLY A 95 43.51 -5.05 21.14
CA GLY A 95 42.23 -4.84 20.46
C GLY A 95 41.83 -5.92 19.45
N HIS A 96 42.63 -6.97 19.23
CA HIS A 96 42.30 -8.02 18.25
C HIS A 96 40.96 -8.73 18.56
N GLU A 97 40.74 -9.13 19.81
CA GLU A 97 39.49 -9.80 20.20
C GLU A 97 38.31 -8.82 20.19
N GLU A 98 38.51 -7.57 20.64
CA GLU A 98 37.49 -6.52 20.59
C GLU A 98 37.08 -6.18 19.16
N LEU A 99 38.03 -6.17 18.22
CA LEU A 99 37.76 -5.97 16.80
C LEU A 99 36.81 -7.06 16.27
N LYS A 100 37.07 -8.32 16.62
CA LYS A 100 36.22 -9.45 16.22
C LYS A 100 34.80 -9.31 16.76
N ASP A 101 34.66 -8.90 18.02
CA ASP A 101 33.35 -8.64 18.63
C ASP A 101 32.63 -7.46 17.96
N ILE A 102 33.35 -6.38 17.62
CA ILE A 102 32.78 -5.23 16.89
C ILE A 102 32.27 -5.66 15.52
N VAL A 103 33.05 -6.45 14.77
CA VAL A 103 32.64 -6.95 13.45
C VAL A 103 31.42 -7.86 13.56
N GLY A 104 31.41 -8.80 14.51
CA GLY A 104 30.26 -9.68 14.74
C GLY A 104 28.99 -8.90 15.11
N ASN A 105 29.10 -7.91 15.98
CA ASN A 105 27.97 -7.04 16.34
C ASN A 105 27.49 -6.19 15.15
N ASN A 106 28.39 -5.72 14.29
CA ASN A 106 28.02 -4.98 13.09
C ASN A 106 27.19 -5.85 12.12
N ASP A 107 27.59 -7.10 11.90
CA ASP A 107 26.85 -8.08 11.07
C ASP A 107 25.43 -8.29 11.61
N LEU A 108 25.29 -8.52 12.93
CA LEU A 108 24.00 -8.69 13.59
C LEU A 108 23.08 -7.46 13.47
N LEU A 109 23.65 -6.25 13.59
CA LEU A 109 22.88 -5.01 13.42
C LEU A 109 22.35 -4.83 11.99
N TRP A 110 23.14 -5.22 10.99
CA TRP A 110 22.70 -5.21 9.60
C TRP A 110 21.60 -6.23 9.35
N GLU A 111 21.77 -7.47 9.81
CA GLU A 111 20.76 -8.52 9.68
C GLU A 111 19.43 -8.13 10.31
N ASP A 112 19.44 -7.62 11.54
CA ASP A 112 18.23 -7.15 12.24
C ASP A 112 17.58 -5.97 11.52
N TYR A 113 18.37 -5.04 10.98
CA TYR A 113 17.85 -3.91 10.21
C TYR A 113 17.19 -4.36 8.90
N GLU A 114 17.84 -5.25 8.15
CA GLU A 114 17.29 -5.82 6.92
C GLU A 114 15.98 -6.57 7.17
N GLU A 115 15.95 -7.40 8.22
CA GLU A 115 14.76 -8.14 8.62
C GLU A 115 13.63 -7.17 8.97
N LYS A 116 13.88 -6.21 9.87
CA LYS A 116 12.87 -5.21 10.27
C LYS A 116 12.36 -4.39 9.09
N LEU A 117 13.23 -3.98 8.17
CA LEU A 117 12.84 -3.23 6.99
C LEU A 117 11.95 -4.08 6.06
N ALA A 118 12.28 -5.35 5.86
CA ALA A 118 11.46 -6.27 5.09
C ALA A 118 10.09 -6.52 5.76
N ASP A 119 10.09 -6.76 7.06
CA ASP A 119 8.93 -7.21 7.81
C ASP A 119 7.95 -6.11 8.20
N GLN A 120 8.46 -4.91 8.51
CA GLN A 120 7.65 -3.80 8.99
C GLN A 120 7.27 -2.84 7.88
N ALA A 121 8.21 -2.48 6.99
CA ALA A 121 7.94 -1.51 5.93
C ALA A 121 7.48 -2.19 4.64
N LEU A 122 8.30 -3.10 4.10
CA LEU A 122 8.03 -3.69 2.79
C LEU A 122 6.77 -4.56 2.80
N ARG A 123 6.63 -5.46 3.76
CA ARG A 123 5.45 -6.32 3.92
C ARG A 123 4.16 -5.53 4.17
N THR A 124 4.23 -4.46 4.97
CA THR A 124 3.08 -3.57 5.18
C THR A 124 2.65 -2.91 3.87
N MET A 125 3.61 -2.43 3.08
CA MET A 125 3.31 -1.81 1.80
C MET A 125 2.75 -2.81 0.77
N GLU A 126 3.29 -4.03 0.74
CA GLU A 126 2.79 -5.13 -0.08
C GLU A 126 1.32 -5.44 0.24
N ASN A 127 0.99 -5.58 1.53
CA ASN A 127 -0.37 -5.81 2.00
C ASN A 127 -1.31 -4.66 1.63
N TYR A 128 -0.87 -3.41 1.77
CA TYR A 128 -1.65 -2.24 1.39
C TYR A 128 -1.98 -2.24 -0.10
N VAL A 129 -0.97 -2.47 -0.96
CA VAL A 129 -1.15 -2.48 -2.41
C VAL A 129 -2.02 -3.66 -2.87
N ALA A 130 -1.93 -4.81 -2.20
CA ALA A 130 -2.75 -5.99 -2.51
C ALA A 130 -4.26 -5.73 -2.34
N GLN A 131 -4.67 -4.86 -1.41
CA GLN A 131 -6.08 -4.51 -1.18
C GLN A 131 -6.75 -3.92 -2.44
N PHE A 132 -6.01 -3.19 -3.28
CA PHE A 132 -6.56 -2.65 -4.51
C PHE A 132 -6.94 -3.73 -5.53
N ASN A 133 -6.27 -4.89 -5.49
CA ASN A 133 -6.60 -6.03 -6.34
C ASN A 133 -7.87 -6.75 -5.83
N GLU A 134 -8.05 -6.85 -4.51
CA GLU A 134 -9.26 -7.40 -3.90
C GLU A 134 -10.50 -6.54 -4.17
N ILE A 135 -10.39 -5.22 -4.14
CA ILE A 135 -11.51 -4.30 -4.47
C ILE A 135 -11.95 -4.48 -5.91
N LYS A 136 -11.02 -4.65 -6.86
CA LYS A 136 -11.34 -5.00 -8.24
C LYS A 136 -12.05 -6.36 -8.34
N LEU A 137 -11.64 -7.34 -7.54
CA LEU A 137 -12.23 -8.68 -7.53
C LEU A 137 -13.62 -8.69 -6.90
N ASN A 138 -13.84 -7.90 -5.84
CA ASN A 138 -15.15 -7.71 -5.21
C ASN A 138 -16.13 -7.00 -6.16
N TYR A 139 -15.71 -5.99 -6.93
CA TYR A 139 -16.56 -5.41 -7.97
C TYR A 139 -16.99 -6.46 -9.00
N ASN A 140 -16.05 -7.27 -9.48
CA ASN A 140 -16.33 -8.37 -10.40
C ASN A 140 -17.27 -9.43 -9.76
N LEU A 141 -17.07 -9.76 -8.49
CA LEU A 141 -17.90 -10.72 -7.76
C LEU A 141 -19.31 -10.17 -7.52
N TYR A 142 -19.48 -8.90 -7.14
CA TYR A 142 -20.78 -8.23 -7.07
C TYR A 142 -21.48 -8.24 -8.42
N GLU A 143 -20.74 -8.01 -9.51
CA GLU A 143 -21.30 -8.06 -10.85
C GLU A 143 -21.72 -9.49 -11.23
N VAL A 144 -20.94 -10.50 -10.85
CA VAL A 144 -21.26 -11.93 -11.05
C VAL A 144 -22.44 -12.37 -10.19
N MET A 145 -22.50 -11.97 -8.92
CA MET A 145 -23.60 -12.25 -7.99
C MET A 145 -24.90 -11.59 -8.45
N SER A 146 -24.84 -10.32 -8.90
CA SER A 146 -26.00 -9.64 -9.49
C SER A 146 -26.46 -10.29 -10.80
N LYS A 147 -25.55 -10.90 -11.57
CA LYS A 147 -25.89 -11.72 -12.75
C LYS A 147 -26.53 -13.05 -12.34
N LEU A 148 -26.04 -13.71 -11.30
CA LEU A 148 -26.51 -15.01 -10.81
C LEU A 148 -27.92 -14.91 -10.21
N GLU A 149 -28.15 -13.89 -9.37
CA GLU A 149 -29.46 -13.55 -8.80
C GLU A 149 -30.51 -13.30 -9.88
N LYS A 150 -30.13 -12.58 -10.95
CA LYS A 150 -31.01 -12.31 -12.09
C LYS A 150 -31.26 -13.54 -12.98
N GLN A 151 -30.32 -14.48 -13.07
CA GLN A 151 -30.42 -15.68 -13.90
C GLN A 151 -31.15 -16.84 -13.18
N HIS A 152 -31.13 -16.85 -11.84
CA HIS A 152 -31.63 -17.93 -11.01
C HIS A 152 -32.48 -17.43 -9.84
N SER A 153 -33.34 -16.42 -10.05
CA SER A 153 -34.10 -15.74 -8.99
C SER A 153 -34.98 -16.66 -8.12
N ASN A 154 -35.31 -17.86 -8.61
CA ASN A 154 -36.12 -18.86 -7.90
C ASN A 154 -35.31 -20.03 -7.31
N LYS A 155 -33.96 -19.98 -7.34
CA LYS A 155 -33.11 -20.99 -6.71
C LYS A 155 -32.39 -20.41 -5.49
N VAL A 156 -32.63 -20.99 -4.32
CA VAL A 156 -31.86 -20.70 -3.10
C VAL A 156 -30.50 -21.38 -3.23
N PHE A 157 -29.42 -20.60 -3.29
CA PHE A 157 -28.06 -21.11 -3.25
C PHE A 157 -27.60 -21.15 -1.80
N VAL A 158 -27.32 -22.35 -1.28
CA VAL A 158 -26.72 -22.52 0.04
C VAL A 158 -25.23 -22.18 -0.08
N VAL A 159 -24.84 -20.99 0.34
CA VAL A 159 -23.43 -20.62 0.46
C VAL A 159 -22.88 -21.30 1.71
N LYS A 160 -22.31 -22.49 1.54
CA LYS A 160 -21.58 -23.18 2.61
C LYS A 160 -20.29 -22.38 2.85
N GLY A 161 -20.27 -21.54 3.88
CA GLY A 161 -19.05 -20.88 4.31
C GLY A 161 -17.98 -21.93 4.60
N LEU A 162 -16.80 -21.79 3.99
CA LEU A 162 -15.62 -22.48 4.48
C LEU A 162 -15.36 -21.93 5.88
N SER A 163 -15.31 -22.82 6.87
CA SER A 163 -15.01 -22.43 8.26
C SER A 163 -13.71 -21.65 8.25
N SER A 164 -13.82 -20.33 8.42
CA SER A 164 -12.68 -19.45 8.61
C SER A 164 -12.17 -19.69 10.02
N SER A 165 -11.38 -20.75 10.21
CA SER A 165 -10.54 -20.89 11.37
C SER A 165 -9.51 -19.75 11.36
N GLY A 166 -9.84 -18.64 12.04
CA GLY A 166 -8.84 -17.74 12.60
C GLY A 166 -8.65 -16.34 12.00
N ARG A 167 -9.46 -15.83 11.08
CA ARG A 167 -9.31 -14.42 10.63
C ARG A 167 -10.15 -13.46 11.48
N ARG A 168 -9.48 -12.76 12.40
CA ARG A 168 -10.02 -11.59 13.10
C ARG A 168 -10.43 -10.55 12.05
N SER A 169 -11.66 -10.06 12.17
CA SER A 169 -12.19 -8.96 11.37
C SER A 169 -11.24 -7.77 11.41
N LEU A 170 -10.66 -7.38 10.28
CA LEU A 170 -9.95 -6.11 10.16
C LEU A 170 -11.01 -5.03 9.95
N VAL A 171 -11.34 -4.35 11.05
CA VAL A 171 -12.08 -3.09 11.03
C VAL A 171 -11.23 -2.10 10.23
N ILE A 172 -11.64 -1.80 8.99
CA ILE A 172 -11.05 -0.73 8.20
C ILE A 172 -11.53 0.58 8.84
N SER A 173 -10.68 1.21 9.65
CA SER A 173 -10.94 2.54 10.18
C SER A 173 -11.13 3.53 9.03
N PRO A 174 -12.08 4.47 9.13
CA PRO A 174 -12.22 5.53 8.14
C PRO A 174 -10.94 6.39 8.08
N PRO A 175 -10.58 6.93 6.90
CA PRO A 175 -9.42 7.79 6.77
C PRO A 175 -9.53 8.98 7.72
N VAL A 176 -8.46 9.22 8.48
CA VAL A 176 -8.37 10.34 9.43
C VAL A 176 -8.60 11.64 8.67
N ARG A 177 -9.62 12.40 9.09
CA ARG A 177 -9.83 13.76 8.61
C ARG A 177 -8.67 14.60 9.11
N THR A 178 -7.91 15.22 8.22
CA THR A 178 -6.91 16.23 8.57
C THR A 178 -7.63 17.43 9.17
N SER A 179 -7.71 17.48 10.50
CA SER A 179 -8.09 18.68 11.23
C SER A 179 -7.01 19.74 10.99
N THR A 180 -7.40 20.83 10.35
CA THR A 180 -6.67 22.09 10.37
C THR A 180 -6.41 22.46 11.83
N VAL A 181 -5.16 22.31 12.27
CA VAL A 181 -4.69 22.90 13.53
C VAL A 181 -4.74 24.41 13.35
N SER A 182 -5.72 25.04 14.00
CA SER A 182 -5.65 26.47 14.30
C SER A 182 -4.53 26.64 15.33
N SER A 183 -3.43 27.28 14.93
CA SER A 183 -2.29 27.57 15.80
C SER A 183 -2.68 28.59 16.87
N PRO A 184 -2.37 28.36 18.16
CA PRO A 184 -2.26 29.45 19.12
C PRO A 184 -0.93 30.16 18.94
N LEU A 185 -1.01 31.46 18.67
CA LEU A 185 0.10 32.40 18.72
C LEU A 185 0.56 32.56 20.18
N THR A 186 1.72 32.02 20.55
CA THR A 186 2.47 32.51 21.71
C THR A 186 3.91 32.79 21.30
N SER A 187 4.19 34.07 21.21
CA SER A 187 5.46 34.70 20.90
C SER A 187 6.59 34.25 21.83
N PRO A 188 7.82 34.07 21.34
CA PRO A 188 9.01 34.25 22.15
C PRO A 188 9.40 35.74 22.13
N THR A 189 9.25 36.39 23.28
CA THR A 189 9.82 37.71 23.56
C THR A 189 11.35 37.66 23.38
N SER A 190 11.86 38.43 22.43
CA SER A 190 13.28 38.79 22.36
C SER A 190 13.65 39.72 23.52
N PRO A 191 14.90 39.68 23.97
CA PRO A 191 15.62 40.88 24.35
C PRO A 191 16.79 41.11 23.40
N SER A 192 16.65 42.09 22.50
CA SER A 192 17.75 42.94 22.03
C SER A 192 17.67 44.22 22.90
N ALA A 193 18.72 44.96 23.26
CA ALA A 193 20.11 45.03 22.89
C ALA A 193 20.82 46.00 23.89
N HIS A 194 22.13 45.80 24.10
CA HIS A 194 23.20 46.77 24.41
C HIS A 194 23.05 47.84 25.52
N SER A 195 24.04 47.88 26.44
CA SER A 195 24.79 49.11 26.71
C SER A 195 26.20 48.80 27.26
N LEU A 196 27.17 49.55 26.73
CA LEU A 196 28.57 49.63 27.14
C LEU A 196 28.73 50.11 28.58
N THR A 197 29.78 49.63 29.26
CA THR A 197 30.75 50.46 30.00
C THR A 197 32.08 49.73 30.10
N SER A 198 33.10 50.38 29.54
CA SER A 198 34.52 50.24 29.85
C SER A 198 34.79 50.25 31.35
N GLU A 199 35.77 49.48 31.83
CA GLU A 199 36.90 50.02 32.61
C GLU A 199 38.02 48.99 32.81
N THR A 200 39.22 49.53 32.73
CA THR A 200 40.56 48.98 32.91
C THR A 200 40.92 48.77 34.39
N GLU A 201 41.93 47.91 34.63
CA GLU A 201 42.98 47.92 35.69
C GLU A 201 43.20 46.50 36.27
N SER A 202 44.35 45.88 36.01
CA SER A 202 45.65 46.03 36.69
C SER A 202 45.70 45.44 38.11
N ILE A 203 46.48 44.36 38.21
CA ILE A 203 47.45 44.00 39.27
C ILE A 203 46.95 43.96 40.73
N SER A 204 46.98 42.77 41.33
CA SER A 204 47.97 42.44 42.37
C SER A 204 48.15 40.94 42.54
#